data_AF-A0A7T1I5I7-F1
#
_entry.id   AF-A0A7T1I5I7-F1
#
_cell.length_a   1.000
_cell.length_b   1.000
_cell.length_c   1.000
_cell.angle_alpha   90.00
_cell.angle_beta   90.00
_cell.angle_gamma   90.00
#
_symmetry.space_group_name_H-M   'P 1'
#
loop_
_entity.id
_entity.type
_entity.pdbx_description
1 polymer ?
#
loop_
_entity_poly.entity_id
_entity_poly.type
_entity_poly.pdbx_seq_one_letter_code
_entity_poly.pdbx_strand_id
1 'polypeptide(L)'
;MPHSRRTRQNWPLAGRLGRSRVSLIRLGASLVGVLLLATLWSTPITGRDLSFPLQAGQSYPGAAQRLAAAGWRRVPAPAAAEGCLPDDRRCRDHPEAWGCSSTGQGFCRFLWVNAAGHYLAVITAGGDASSGDPGLVQQWFLTDPP
;
A
#
# COMPACT_ATOMS: atom_id res chain seq x y z
N MET A 1 40.72 49.89 -42.45
CA MET A 1 41.60 49.57 -43.61
C MET A 1 43.01 49.35 -43.08
N PRO A 2 43.91 48.59 -43.74
CA PRO A 2 43.79 47.88 -45.03
C PRO A 2 44.04 46.35 -44.92
N HIS A 3 43.58 45.54 -45.89
CA HIS A 3 44.36 44.71 -46.83
C HIS A 3 43.87 43.24 -46.70
N SER A 4 43.88 42.36 -47.72
CA SER A 4 44.15 42.54 -49.15
C SER A 4 43.52 41.40 -49.97
N ARG A 5 42.79 41.80 -51.02
CA ARG A 5 42.79 41.26 -52.39
C ARG A 5 43.46 39.88 -52.66
N ARG A 6 42.63 38.99 -53.23
CA ARG A 6 42.78 38.29 -54.53
C ARG A 6 43.97 37.35 -54.80
N THR A 7 43.62 36.10 -55.16
CA THR A 7 43.91 35.43 -56.46
C THR A 7 43.03 34.17 -56.56
N ARG A 8 42.04 34.06 -57.46
CA ARG A 8 42.13 33.54 -58.85
C ARG A 8 42.95 32.25 -59.00
N GLN A 9 42.31 31.14 -59.36
CA GLN A 9 42.86 30.11 -60.26
C GLN A 9 41.77 29.47 -61.16
N ASN A 10 42.22 28.90 -62.29
CA ASN A 10 41.47 28.60 -63.52
C ASN A 10 41.65 27.11 -63.96
N TRP A 11 40.76 26.46 -64.72
CA TRP A 11 39.37 26.81 -65.11
C TRP A 11 38.52 25.57 -65.45
N PRO A 12 38.80 24.70 -66.46
CA PRO A 12 37.77 23.79 -66.97
C PRO A 12 38.07 22.28 -66.82
N LEU A 13 37.02 21.44 -66.80
CA LEU A 13 36.61 20.67 -67.99
C LEU A 13 35.38 19.75 -67.75
N ALA A 14 34.59 19.61 -68.82
CA ALA A 14 33.81 18.43 -69.22
C ALA A 14 33.02 17.62 -68.17
N GLY A 15 31.72 17.91 -68.09
CA GLY A 15 30.63 16.97 -68.41
C GLY A 15 30.60 15.54 -67.86
N ARG A 16 29.44 15.18 -67.29
CA ARG A 16 28.60 14.08 -67.82
C ARG A 16 27.20 14.12 -67.21
N LEU A 17 26.18 13.91 -68.06
CA LEU A 17 24.83 13.58 -67.63
C LEU A 17 24.83 12.20 -66.98
N GLY A 18 24.85 12.16 -65.64
CA GLY A 18 24.78 10.93 -64.84
C GLY A 18 23.46 10.84 -64.09
N ARG A 19 22.49 10.06 -64.59
CA ARG A 19 21.25 9.72 -63.87
C ARG A 19 21.60 8.94 -62.59
N SER A 20 21.81 9.64 -61.49
CA SER A 20 21.88 9.02 -60.17
C SER A 20 20.47 8.72 -59.66
N ARG A 21 20.16 7.43 -59.60
CA ARG A 21 18.89 6.91 -59.06
C ARG A 21 18.69 7.46 -57.65
N VAL A 22 17.47 7.92 -57.34
CA VAL A 22 17.08 8.28 -55.97
C VAL A 22 17.21 7.04 -55.10
N SER A 23 18.31 6.95 -54.36
CA SER A 23 18.53 5.86 -53.42
C SER A 23 17.67 6.15 -52.20
N LEU A 24 16.54 5.44 -52.09
CA LEU A 24 15.67 5.44 -50.91
C LEU A 24 16.41 4.74 -49.76
N ILE A 25 17.40 5.42 -49.20
CA ILE A 25 18.12 5.01 -47.99
C ILE A 25 17.18 5.26 -46.81
N ARG A 26 16.31 4.27 -46.60
CA ARG A 26 15.65 3.86 -45.36
C ARG A 26 15.77 4.88 -44.21
N LEU A 27 14.76 5.77 -44.12
CA LEU A 27 14.34 6.37 -42.84
C LEU A 27 13.92 5.24 -41.90
N GLY A 28 14.87 4.70 -41.13
CA GLY A 28 14.65 3.42 -40.44
C GLY A 28 15.55 3.17 -39.23
N ALA A 29 15.98 4.21 -38.51
CA ALA A 29 16.86 4.06 -37.34
C ALA A 29 16.81 5.20 -36.27
N SER A 30 15.66 5.89 -36.07
CA SER A 30 15.58 6.99 -35.05
C SER A 30 14.21 7.20 -34.38
N LEU A 31 13.35 6.18 -34.26
CA LEU A 31 12.06 6.31 -33.55
C LEU A 31 11.82 5.31 -32.39
N VAL A 32 12.57 4.20 -32.34
CA VAL A 32 12.36 3.15 -31.31
C VAL A 32 12.96 3.56 -29.95
N GLY A 33 14.09 4.28 -29.94
CA GLY A 33 14.82 4.60 -28.69
C GLY A 33 14.12 5.60 -27.76
N VAL A 34 13.37 6.56 -28.31
CA VAL A 34 12.74 7.63 -27.51
C VAL A 34 11.43 7.17 -26.86
N LEU A 35 10.67 6.26 -27.50
CA LEU A 35 9.42 5.77 -26.94
C LEU A 35 9.59 4.90 -25.68
N LEU A 36 10.76 4.28 -25.47
CA LEU A 36 11.00 3.37 -24.35
C LEU A 36 11.37 4.06 -23.03
N LEU A 37 11.69 5.36 -23.04
CA LEU A 37 12.01 6.14 -21.83
C LEU A 37 10.82 6.96 -21.28
N ALA A 38 9.75 7.12 -22.06
CA ALA A 38 8.57 7.90 -21.66
C ALA A 38 7.59 7.13 -20.76
N THR A 39 7.68 5.80 -20.67
CA THR A 39 6.73 4.94 -19.93
C THR A 39 7.05 4.77 -18.44
N LEU A 40 8.16 5.35 -17.95
CA LEU A 40 8.53 5.35 -16.52
C LEU A 40 7.84 6.44 -15.69
N TRP A 41 6.97 7.25 -16.31
CA TRP A 41 6.33 8.37 -15.63
C TRP A 41 5.04 7.93 -14.93
N SER A 42 5.17 7.76 -13.61
CA SER A 42 4.07 7.76 -12.65
C SER A 42 3.08 6.60 -12.77
N THR A 43 3.48 5.41 -12.31
CA THR A 43 2.51 4.53 -11.66
C THR A 43 1.98 5.27 -10.42
N PRO A 44 0.68 5.62 -10.34
CA PRO A 44 0.15 6.11 -9.08
C PRO A 44 0.31 4.99 -8.06
N ILE A 45 1.01 5.26 -6.96
CA ILE A 45 0.87 4.44 -5.76
C ILE A 45 -0.56 4.68 -5.30
N THR A 46 -1.48 3.84 -5.77
CA THR A 46 -2.85 3.83 -5.28
C THR A 46 -2.76 3.41 -3.82
N GLY A 47 -2.82 4.39 -2.93
CA GLY A 47 -2.97 4.14 -1.50
C GLY A 47 -4.17 3.22 -1.36
N ARG A 48 -3.94 1.99 -0.93
CA ARG A 48 -5.03 1.04 -0.71
C ARG A 48 -5.84 1.60 0.44
N ASP A 49 -7.03 2.10 0.12
CA ASP A 49 -8.00 2.46 1.14
C ASP A 49 -8.27 1.22 2.00
N LEU A 50 -7.93 1.32 3.28
CA LEU A 50 -8.04 0.23 4.23
C LEU A 50 -9.48 0.20 4.73
N SER A 51 -10.37 -0.30 3.87
CA SER A 51 -11.77 -0.47 4.22
C SER A 51 -11.91 -1.52 5.31
N PHE A 52 -12.21 -1.05 6.53
CA PHE A 52 -12.53 -1.91 7.66
C PHE A 52 -13.99 -2.36 7.54
N PRO A 53 -14.29 -3.67 7.50
CA PRO A 53 -15.67 -4.18 7.45
C PRO A 53 -16.34 -4.13 8.83
N LEU A 54 -16.19 -3.00 9.52
CA LEU A 54 -16.56 -2.79 10.91
C LEU A 54 -17.65 -1.72 11.04
N GLN A 55 -18.51 -1.90 12.05
CA GLN A 55 -19.63 -1.03 12.36
C GLN A 55 -19.65 -0.83 13.88
N ALA A 56 -19.86 0.40 14.35
CA ALA A 56 -20.06 0.65 15.78
C ALA A 56 -21.38 0.03 16.24
N GLY A 57 -21.42 -0.47 17.48
CA GLY A 57 -22.57 -1.18 18.05
C GLY A 57 -22.74 -2.64 17.62
N GLN A 58 -21.96 -3.16 16.67
CA GLN A 58 -22.00 -4.60 16.33
C GLN A 58 -21.32 -5.44 17.42
N SER A 59 -21.72 -6.70 17.60
CA SER A 59 -21.05 -7.62 18.53
C SER A 59 -19.63 -7.96 18.03
N TYR A 60 -18.68 -8.10 18.97
CA TYR A 60 -17.32 -8.43 18.60
C TYR A 60 -17.15 -9.79 17.89
N PRO A 61 -17.89 -10.87 18.22
CA PRO A 61 -17.80 -12.12 17.46
C PRO A 61 -18.17 -11.94 15.97
N GLY A 62 -19.17 -11.10 15.67
CA GLY A 62 -19.52 -10.73 14.30
C GLY A 62 -18.45 -9.88 13.62
N ALA A 63 -17.88 -8.92 14.35
CA ALA A 63 -16.74 -8.12 13.87
C ALA A 63 -15.52 -8.98 13.53
N ALA A 64 -15.19 -9.94 14.40
CA ALA A 64 -14.07 -10.86 14.25
C ALA A 64 -14.25 -11.81 13.04
N GLN A 65 -15.48 -12.26 12.76
CA GLN A 65 -15.78 -12.99 11.52
C GLN A 65 -15.58 -12.13 10.28
N ARG A 66 -16.06 -10.87 10.28
CA ARG A 66 -15.89 -9.94 9.15
C ARG A 66 -14.40 -9.62 8.89
N LEU A 67 -13.61 -9.43 9.95
CA LEU A 67 -12.17 -9.21 9.83
C LEU A 67 -11.45 -10.44 9.26
N ALA A 68 -11.75 -11.64 9.78
CA ALA A 68 -11.19 -12.89 9.25
C ALA A 68 -11.55 -13.10 7.76
N ALA A 69 -12.80 -12.85 7.38
CA ALA A 69 -13.25 -12.92 5.98
C ALA A 69 -12.55 -11.89 5.07
N ALA A 70 -12.17 -10.72 5.61
CA ALA A 70 -11.39 -9.70 4.91
C ALA A 70 -9.86 -9.93 4.98
N GLY A 71 -9.40 -11.12 5.39
CA GLY A 71 -7.98 -11.49 5.40
C GLY A 71 -7.16 -10.94 6.56
N TRP A 72 -7.81 -10.41 7.60
CA TRP A 72 -7.14 -10.07 8.86
C TRP A 72 -6.96 -11.31 9.74
N ARG A 73 -5.81 -11.39 10.41
CA ARG A 73 -5.45 -12.45 11.35
C ARG A 73 -5.44 -11.93 12.77
N ARG A 74 -5.94 -12.76 13.69
CA ARG A 74 -5.82 -12.59 15.14
C ARG A 74 -4.34 -12.50 15.54
N VAL A 75 -3.94 -11.46 16.28
CA VAL A 75 -2.61 -11.35 16.87
C VAL A 75 -2.72 -11.78 18.34
N PRO A 76 -2.24 -12.97 18.72
CA PRO A 76 -2.39 -13.44 20.08
C PRO A 76 -1.60 -12.56 21.05
N ALA A 77 -2.17 -12.28 22.22
CA ALA A 77 -1.46 -11.57 23.28
C ALA A 77 -0.35 -12.48 23.88
N PRO A 78 0.80 -11.93 24.27
CA PRO A 78 1.82 -12.69 25.00
C PRO A 78 1.29 -13.11 26.37
N ALA A 79 1.74 -14.26 26.88
CA ALA A 79 1.30 -14.79 28.18
C ALA A 79 1.59 -13.88 29.39
N ALA A 80 2.48 -12.88 29.22
CA ALA A 80 2.81 -11.86 30.22
C ALA A 80 2.11 -10.50 29.98
N ALA A 81 1.08 -10.44 29.12
CA ALA A 81 0.31 -9.22 28.89
C ALA A 81 -0.48 -8.83 30.15
N GLU A 82 -0.06 -7.75 30.83
CA GLU A 82 -0.68 -7.28 32.08
C GLU A 82 -2.15 -6.84 31.95
N GLY A 83 -2.67 -6.72 30.72
CA GLY A 83 -4.05 -6.30 30.44
C GLY A 83 -5.13 -7.34 30.72
N CYS A 84 -4.79 -8.60 31.02
CA CYS A 84 -5.75 -9.69 31.20
C CYS A 84 -5.60 -10.35 32.57
N LEU A 85 -6.70 -10.39 33.34
CA LEU A 85 -6.75 -11.15 34.60
C LEU A 85 -6.88 -12.66 34.32
N PRO A 86 -6.31 -13.56 35.15
CA PRO A 86 -6.32 -15.01 34.91
C PRO A 86 -7.72 -15.63 34.71
N ASP A 87 -8.72 -15.08 35.40
CA ASP A 87 -10.10 -15.55 35.36
C ASP A 87 -11.00 -14.82 34.36
N ASP A 88 -10.48 -13.83 33.63
CA ASP A 88 -11.25 -13.11 32.62
C ASP A 88 -11.46 -14.01 31.39
N ARG A 89 -12.69 -14.51 31.24
CA ARG A 89 -13.03 -15.40 30.13
C ARG A 89 -12.98 -14.71 28.77
N ARG A 90 -13.08 -13.38 28.71
CA ARG A 90 -12.93 -12.63 27.45
C ARG A 90 -11.53 -12.83 26.87
N CYS A 91 -10.51 -12.79 27.73
CA CYS A 91 -9.12 -13.04 27.33
C CYS A 91 -8.83 -14.52 27.03
N ARG A 92 -9.50 -15.43 27.73
CA ARG A 92 -9.37 -16.89 27.52
C ARG A 92 -10.02 -17.37 26.22
N ASP A 93 -11.22 -16.88 25.95
CA ASP A 93 -12.07 -17.30 24.83
C ASP A 93 -11.73 -16.49 23.56
N HIS A 94 -10.99 -15.38 23.68
CA HIS A 94 -10.45 -14.57 22.57
C HIS A 94 -8.95 -14.31 22.75
N PRO A 95 -8.06 -15.17 22.20
CA PRO A 95 -6.61 -15.06 22.41
C PRO A 95 -5.99 -13.79 21.83
N GLU A 96 -6.68 -13.09 20.91
CA GLU A 96 -6.27 -11.77 20.42
C GLU A 96 -6.71 -10.59 21.30
N ALA A 97 -7.27 -10.83 22.49
CA ALA A 97 -7.49 -9.80 23.51
C ALA A 97 -6.15 -9.42 24.14
N TRP A 98 -5.67 -8.20 23.88
CA TRP A 98 -4.45 -7.64 24.48
C TRP A 98 -4.68 -6.97 25.83
N GLY A 99 -5.96 -6.79 26.19
CA GLY A 99 -6.36 -6.44 27.54
C GLY A 99 -7.85 -6.17 27.63
N CYS A 100 -8.42 -6.44 28.80
CA CYS A 100 -9.80 -6.19 29.13
C CYS A 100 -9.89 -5.51 30.51
N SER A 101 -10.50 -4.32 30.57
CA SER A 101 -10.81 -3.66 31.83
C SER A 101 -11.84 -4.47 32.61
N SER A 102 -11.58 -4.68 33.89
CA SER A 102 -12.51 -5.24 34.86
C SER A 102 -13.34 -4.17 35.59
N THR A 103 -13.16 -2.89 35.24
CA THR A 103 -13.88 -1.76 35.87
C THR A 103 -14.70 -0.96 34.86
N GLY A 104 -15.78 -0.34 35.34
CA GLY A 104 -16.65 0.51 34.53
C GLY A 104 -17.39 -0.28 33.44
N GLN A 105 -17.28 0.18 32.19
CA GLN A 105 -18.01 -0.41 31.05
C GLN A 105 -17.35 -1.68 30.47
N GLY A 106 -16.37 -2.30 31.14
CA GLY A 106 -15.81 -3.58 30.70
C GLY A 106 -15.17 -3.54 29.31
N PHE A 107 -14.40 -2.48 28.99
CA PHE A 107 -13.74 -2.32 27.70
C PHE A 107 -12.74 -3.43 27.40
N CYS A 108 -12.60 -3.87 26.15
CA CYS A 108 -11.50 -4.73 25.70
C CYS A 108 -10.80 -4.15 24.47
N ARG A 109 -9.48 -4.37 24.37
CA ARG A 109 -8.65 -4.09 23.18
C ARG A 109 -8.25 -5.41 22.52
N PHE A 110 -8.64 -5.58 21.27
CA PHE A 110 -8.26 -6.72 20.44
C PHE A 110 -7.31 -6.29 19.32
N LEU A 111 -6.36 -7.15 18.95
CA LEU A 111 -5.34 -6.82 17.96
C LEU A 111 -5.35 -7.76 16.76
N TRP A 112 -5.31 -7.17 15.57
CA TRP A 112 -5.39 -7.85 14.30
C TRP A 112 -4.28 -7.39 13.36
N VAL A 113 -3.83 -8.24 12.45
CA VAL A 113 -2.81 -7.93 11.44
C VAL A 113 -3.24 -8.44 10.06
N ASN A 114 -3.00 -7.66 9.01
CA ASN A 114 -3.27 -8.09 7.63
C ASN A 114 -2.00 -8.57 6.91
N ALA A 115 -2.15 -9.09 5.68
CA ALA A 115 -1.03 -9.58 4.87
C ALA A 115 -0.01 -8.49 4.44
N ALA A 116 -0.33 -7.20 4.59
CA ALA A 116 0.58 -6.09 4.36
C ALA A 116 1.36 -5.68 5.63
N GLY A 117 1.12 -6.34 6.77
CA GLY A 117 1.76 -6.02 8.05
C GLY A 117 1.13 -4.83 8.79
N HIS A 118 -0.01 -4.31 8.34
CA HIS A 118 -0.71 -3.26 9.08
C HIS A 118 -1.42 -3.89 10.29
N TYR A 119 -1.27 -3.27 11.46
CA TYR A 119 -1.97 -3.68 12.68
C TYR A 119 -3.22 -2.82 12.90
N LEU A 120 -4.27 -3.46 13.41
CA LEU A 120 -5.58 -2.87 13.69
C LEU A 120 -5.96 -3.19 15.13
N ALA A 121 -6.17 -2.15 15.93
CA ALA A 121 -6.81 -2.28 17.23
C ALA A 121 -8.34 -2.17 17.05
N VAL A 122 -9.08 -3.06 17.71
CA VAL A 122 -10.54 -2.98 17.85
C VAL A 122 -10.86 -2.81 19.32
N ILE A 123 -11.63 -1.78 19.65
CA ILE A 123 -12.06 -1.47 21.02
C ILE A 123 -13.55 -1.79 21.17
N THR A 124 -13.89 -2.57 22.18
CA THR A 124 -15.27 -2.88 22.55
C THR A 124 -15.63 -2.30 23.92
N ALA A 125 -16.92 -2.24 24.23
CA ALA A 125 -17.47 -1.87 25.53
C ALA A 125 -18.75 -2.67 25.83
N GLY A 126 -19.15 -2.71 27.09
CA GLY A 126 -20.30 -3.45 27.59
C GLY A 126 -20.05 -4.95 27.78
N GLY A 127 -18.78 -5.40 27.76
CA GLY A 127 -18.43 -6.81 27.93
C GLY A 127 -18.39 -7.26 29.40
N ASP A 128 -18.53 -8.56 29.63
CA ASP A 128 -18.51 -9.20 30.95
C ASP A 128 -17.47 -10.33 31.04
N ALA A 129 -16.61 -10.26 32.06
CA ALA A 129 -15.54 -11.21 32.30
C ALA A 129 -16.03 -12.61 32.69
N SER A 130 -17.25 -12.74 33.25
CA SER A 130 -17.77 -13.99 33.83
C SER A 130 -18.42 -14.90 32.80
N SER A 131 -19.14 -14.31 31.84
CA SER A 131 -19.73 -14.97 30.67
C SER A 131 -18.73 -15.14 29.54
N GLY A 132 -17.68 -14.31 29.50
CA GLY A 132 -16.75 -14.21 28.38
C GLY A 132 -17.25 -13.29 27.26
N ASP A 133 -18.35 -12.54 27.46
CA ASP A 133 -18.86 -11.63 26.44
C ASP A 133 -17.89 -10.44 26.21
N PRO A 134 -17.28 -10.29 25.03
CA PRO A 134 -16.43 -9.14 24.68
C PRO A 134 -17.22 -7.83 24.51
N GLY A 135 -18.54 -7.88 24.42
CA GLY A 135 -19.41 -6.71 24.22
C GLY A 135 -19.45 -6.21 22.78
N LEU A 136 -19.79 -4.92 22.63
CA LEU A 136 -20.06 -4.27 21.35
C LEU A 136 -18.87 -3.40 20.90
N VAL A 137 -18.51 -3.48 19.63
CA VAL A 137 -17.48 -2.64 19.01
C VAL A 137 -17.86 -1.17 19.13
N GLN A 138 -16.95 -0.36 19.69
CA GLN A 138 -17.11 1.09 19.77
C GLN A 138 -16.26 1.80 18.71
N GLN A 139 -14.99 1.38 18.61
CA GLN A 139 -13.99 2.05 17.78
C GLN A 139 -12.99 1.04 17.21
N TRP A 140 -12.32 1.43 16.13
CA TRP A 140 -11.20 0.69 15.55
C TRP A 140 -10.24 1.68 14.88
N PHE A 141 -8.95 1.38 14.92
CA PHE A 141 -7.91 2.24 14.36
C PHE A 141 -6.65 1.43 14.02
N LEU A 142 -5.92 1.90 13.02
CA LEU A 142 -4.58 1.38 12.77
C LEU A 142 -3.66 1.76 13.92
N THR A 143 -2.79 0.84 14.29
CA THR A 143 -1.84 0.97 15.39
C THR A 143 -0.48 0.48 14.91
N ASP A 144 0.58 0.90 15.59
CA ASP A 144 1.90 0.31 15.41
C ASP A 144 1.91 -1.17 15.84
N PRO A 145 2.89 -1.97 15.39
CA PRO A 145 3.14 -3.30 15.93
C PRO A 145 3.32 -3.26 17.45
N PRO A 146 2.87 -4.31 18.17
CA PRO A 146 2.93 -4.37 19.63
C PRO A 146 4.32 -4.71 20.18
#